data_AF-A0A9W8I2Y9-F1
#
_entry.id   AF-A0A9W8I2Y9-F1
#
_cell.length_a   1.000
_cell.length_b   1.000
_cell.length_c   1.000
_cell.angle_alpha   90.00
_cell.angle_beta   90.00
_cell.angle_gamma   90.00
#
_symmetry.space_group_name_H-M   'P 1'
#
loop_
_entity.id
_entity.type
_entity.pdbx_description
1 polymer ?
#
loop_
_entity_poly.entity_id
_entity_poly.type
_entity_poly.pdbx_seq_one_letter_code
_entity_poly.pdbx_strand_id
1 'polypeptide(L)'
;MVDILPDTRIWPLRDKDIWTNYNINVINRTIKAHYPLVLDDSTQAVVVHCGSSSTLVTRVSPSIAKLPIYTPPKADVQNNVDNTSSPEEHERPNVIYLMLDAVSRRHFLRRLPKSAKVFSAIHQPGANRITELFRYHSVGFSTENNTKAMYLGEIYPSNPKSLPIWGYFRDKGYVTARVDTGCDDWVREFHYKAFYNTSVSERTLDYEFTAPFCLPECFPERGNPFGNFKGPYSLVSRCIYGRYVHEWAFEYLHKFRQEMRLHSISGKSKRRPYMISITFMEGHEGSSEVLRTVDDALATFLQEIHDSGELKDTVLIVGGDHGLHMGLNFAYLQNGRIEHQNPFFAMSAPEWLY
;
A
#
# COMPACT_ATOMS: atom_id res chain seq x y z
N MET A 1 29.14 -3.77 -6.40
CA MET A 1 28.43 -4.93 -5.81
C MET A 1 26.94 -4.66 -5.92
N VAL A 2 26.11 -5.69 -6.02
CA VAL A 2 24.65 -5.55 -6.08
C VAL A 2 24.04 -6.52 -5.09
N ASP A 3 23.19 -6.01 -4.19
CA ASP A 3 22.40 -6.81 -3.27
C ASP A 3 21.00 -6.97 -3.88
N ILE A 4 20.66 -8.19 -4.29
CA ILE A 4 19.39 -8.53 -4.93
C ILE A 4 18.38 -8.87 -3.84
N LEU A 5 17.36 -8.01 -3.70
CA LEU A 5 16.34 -8.19 -2.68
C LEU A 5 15.37 -9.30 -3.10
N PRO A 6 14.90 -10.14 -2.15
CA PRO A 6 14.07 -11.28 -2.48
C PRO A 6 12.66 -10.87 -2.90
N ASP A 7 12.05 -11.71 -3.73
CA ASP A 7 10.61 -11.66 -4.00
C ASP A 7 9.85 -12.28 -2.82
N THR A 8 9.24 -11.43 -1.99
CA THR A 8 8.50 -11.87 -0.81
C THR A 8 7.14 -12.46 -1.16
N ARG A 9 6.61 -12.26 -2.38
CA ARG A 9 5.26 -12.73 -2.75
C ARG A 9 5.10 -14.23 -2.67
N ILE A 10 6.17 -14.96 -2.96
CA ILE A 10 6.21 -16.43 -3.02
C ILE A 10 6.53 -17.06 -1.66
N TRP A 11 6.75 -16.25 -0.62
CA TRP A 11 7.07 -16.77 0.70
C TRP A 11 5.80 -17.23 1.41
N PRO A 12 5.86 -18.33 2.17
CA PRO A 12 4.76 -18.71 3.03
C PRO A 12 4.54 -17.62 4.10
N LEU A 13 3.29 -17.35 4.46
CA LEU A 13 2.96 -16.29 5.43
C LEU A 13 3.73 -16.45 6.77
N ARG A 14 4.01 -17.68 7.20
CA ARG A 14 4.81 -17.93 8.41
C ARG A 14 6.21 -17.28 8.42
N ASP A 15 6.79 -17.03 7.25
CA ASP A 15 8.12 -16.43 7.12
C ASP A 15 8.07 -14.88 7.14
N LYS A 16 6.86 -14.30 7.16
CA LYS A 16 6.63 -12.86 7.08
C LYS A 16 6.18 -12.27 8.41
N ASP A 17 6.69 -12.81 9.50
CA ASP A 17 6.33 -12.34 10.83
C ASP A 17 7.09 -11.09 11.24
N ILE A 18 6.42 -9.92 11.20
CA ILE A 18 7.03 -8.64 11.56
C ILE A 18 7.58 -8.60 13.00
N TRP A 19 6.96 -9.33 13.92
CA TRP A 19 7.33 -9.34 15.35
C TRP A 19 8.49 -10.27 15.66
N THR A 20 8.79 -11.21 14.77
CA THR A 20 9.86 -12.19 15.01
C THR A 20 11.00 -12.06 14.01
N ASN A 21 10.74 -12.21 12.70
CA ASN A 21 11.81 -12.48 11.75
C ASN A 21 11.63 -11.89 10.34
N TYR A 22 10.57 -11.13 10.01
CA TYR A 22 10.34 -10.76 8.61
C TYR A 22 11.50 -9.97 8.00
N ASN A 23 11.96 -8.91 8.68
CA ASN A 23 13.10 -8.12 8.22
C ASN A 23 14.38 -8.94 8.17
N ILE A 24 14.62 -9.78 9.18
CA ILE A 24 15.78 -10.68 9.26
C ILE A 24 15.75 -11.68 8.09
N ASN A 25 14.58 -12.21 7.74
CA ASN A 25 14.41 -13.13 6.63
C ASN A 25 14.68 -12.45 5.28
N VAL A 26 14.25 -11.20 5.10
CA VAL A 26 14.59 -10.38 3.92
C VAL A 26 16.10 -10.21 3.79
N ILE A 27 16.77 -9.87 4.87
CA ILE A 27 18.22 -9.65 4.88
C ILE A 27 18.97 -10.96 4.61
N ASN A 28 18.60 -12.04 5.30
CA ASN A 28 19.23 -13.36 5.14
C ASN A 28 19.04 -13.96 3.74
N ARG A 29 17.94 -13.63 3.06
CA ARG A 29 17.63 -14.10 1.70
C ARG A 29 18.06 -13.11 0.60
N THR A 30 18.67 -11.99 0.97
CA THR A 30 19.25 -11.04 0.01
C THR A 30 20.52 -11.64 -0.60
N ILE A 31 20.58 -11.69 -1.93
CA ILE A 31 21.68 -12.32 -2.67
C ILE A 31 22.69 -11.27 -3.09
N LYS A 32 23.96 -11.43 -2.69
CA LYS A 32 25.05 -10.54 -3.12
C LYS A 32 25.65 -11.01 -4.45
N ALA A 33 25.75 -10.10 -5.40
CA ALA A 33 26.28 -10.36 -6.74
C ALA A 33 27.22 -9.24 -7.23
N HIS A 34 27.96 -9.51 -8.30
CA HIS A 34 28.88 -8.56 -8.93
C HIS A 34 28.42 -8.21 -10.34
N TYR A 35 28.66 -6.97 -10.77
CA TYR A 35 28.37 -6.51 -12.12
C TYR A 35 29.45 -7.00 -13.10
N PRO A 36 29.12 -7.34 -14.38
CA PRO A 36 27.78 -7.35 -14.97
C PRO A 36 26.96 -8.56 -14.53
N LEU A 37 25.64 -8.39 -14.38
CA LEU A 37 24.72 -9.46 -14.03
C LEU A 37 23.38 -9.29 -14.73
N VAL A 38 22.66 -10.40 -14.91
CA VAL A 38 21.28 -10.44 -15.43
C VAL A 38 20.36 -10.75 -14.27
N LEU A 39 19.37 -9.88 -14.04
CA LEU A 39 18.38 -10.08 -12.98
C LEU A 39 17.29 -11.04 -13.45
N ASP A 40 16.88 -11.95 -12.57
CA ASP A 40 15.72 -12.80 -12.80
C ASP A 40 14.44 -11.96 -12.97
N ASP A 41 13.49 -12.43 -13.78
CA ASP A 41 12.22 -11.76 -14.06
C ASP A 41 11.36 -11.52 -12.79
N SER A 42 11.63 -12.21 -11.69
CA SER A 42 10.97 -11.98 -10.40
C SER A 42 11.53 -10.79 -9.60
N THR A 43 12.77 -10.36 -9.88
CA THR A 43 13.43 -9.33 -9.06
C THR A 43 12.75 -7.97 -9.23
N GLN A 44 12.25 -7.40 -8.13
CA GLN A 44 11.61 -6.09 -8.12
C GLN A 44 12.53 -4.96 -7.62
N ALA A 45 13.51 -5.27 -6.80
CA ALA A 45 14.43 -4.28 -6.28
C ALA A 45 15.83 -4.83 -6.02
N VAL A 46 16.82 -3.97 -6.21
CA VAL A 46 18.22 -4.23 -5.89
C VAL A 46 18.84 -3.01 -5.24
N VAL A 47 19.81 -3.23 -4.35
CA VAL A 47 20.70 -2.18 -3.88
C VAL A 47 21.98 -2.25 -4.70
N VAL A 48 22.33 -1.15 -5.36
CA VAL A 48 23.56 -1.03 -6.15
C VAL A 48 24.60 -0.28 -5.33
N HIS A 49 25.76 -0.90 -5.15
CA HIS A 49 26.91 -0.33 -4.43
C HIS A 49 28.02 0.08 -5.40
N CYS A 50 28.36 1.37 -5.39
CA CYS A 50 29.41 2.02 -6.17
C CYS A 50 30.38 2.74 -5.23
N GLY A 51 31.50 2.08 -4.88
CA GLY A 51 32.45 2.61 -3.89
C GLY A 51 31.81 2.72 -2.50
N SER A 52 31.81 3.91 -1.92
CA SER A 52 31.15 4.22 -0.65
C SER A 52 29.68 4.62 -0.78
N SER A 53 29.15 4.68 -2.00
CA SER A 53 27.77 5.09 -2.27
C SER A 53 26.89 3.88 -2.60
N SER A 54 25.65 3.94 -2.14
CA SER A 54 24.63 2.92 -2.39
C SER A 54 23.34 3.59 -2.84
N THR A 55 22.56 2.95 -3.71
CA THR A 55 21.21 3.38 -4.07
C THR A 55 20.29 2.19 -4.29
N LEU A 56 19.01 2.37 -4.01
CA LEU A 56 17.98 1.42 -4.38
C LEU A 56 17.62 1.62 -5.86
N VAL A 57 17.43 0.53 -6.59
CA VAL A 57 16.89 0.53 -7.96
C VAL A 57 15.70 -0.42 -7.97
N THR A 58 14.56 0.08 -8.44
CA THR A 58 13.28 -0.65 -8.41
C THR A 58 12.71 -0.81 -9.82
N ARG A 59 11.91 -1.85 -10.03
CA ARG A 59 11.10 -2.05 -11.23
C ARG A 59 9.83 -2.83 -10.91
N VAL A 60 8.84 -2.71 -11.77
CA VAL A 60 7.62 -3.53 -11.73
C VAL A 60 7.96 -4.86 -12.38
N SER A 61 7.92 -5.94 -11.60
CA SER A 61 8.31 -7.27 -12.07
C SER A 61 7.40 -8.35 -11.49
N PRO A 62 6.98 -9.35 -12.28
CA PRO A 62 7.25 -9.51 -13.72
C PRO A 62 6.48 -8.46 -14.55
N SER A 63 6.85 -8.30 -15.83
CA SER A 63 6.04 -7.47 -16.75
C SER A 63 4.60 -7.99 -16.83
N ILE A 64 3.63 -7.09 -16.92
CA ILE A 64 2.20 -7.44 -16.99
C ILE A 64 1.88 -8.35 -18.19
N ALA A 65 2.63 -8.23 -19.29
CA ALA A 65 2.47 -9.08 -20.47
C ALA A 65 2.85 -10.55 -20.21
N LYS A 66 3.70 -10.81 -19.21
CA LYS A 66 4.09 -12.15 -18.76
C LYS A 66 3.24 -12.64 -17.58
N LEU A 67 2.43 -11.76 -16.98
CA LEU A 67 1.63 -12.11 -15.81
C LEU A 67 0.40 -12.93 -16.24
N PRO A 68 0.24 -14.18 -15.73
CA PRO A 68 -0.90 -15.01 -16.10
C PRO A 68 -2.23 -14.37 -15.69
N ILE A 69 -3.30 -14.80 -16.34
CA ILE A 69 -4.67 -14.49 -15.89
C ILE A 69 -4.95 -15.38 -14.70
N TYR A 70 -5.10 -14.76 -13.52
CA TYR A 70 -5.47 -15.49 -12.31
C TYR A 70 -6.88 -16.07 -12.45
N THR A 71 -7.04 -17.34 -12.08
CA THR A 71 -8.33 -18.03 -12.02
C THR A 71 -8.59 -18.45 -10.58
N PRO A 72 -9.64 -17.96 -9.93
CA PRO A 72 -9.92 -18.29 -8.53
C PRO A 72 -10.21 -19.79 -8.36
N PRO A 73 -9.81 -20.41 -7.24
CA PRO A 73 -10.18 -21.79 -6.92
C PRO A 73 -11.71 -21.96 -6.86
N LYS A 74 -12.25 -23.07 -7.41
CA LYS A 74 -13.70 -23.35 -7.43
C LYS A 74 -14.34 -23.33 -6.03
N ALA A 75 -13.59 -23.68 -4.99
CA ALA A 75 -14.06 -23.71 -3.61
C ALA A 75 -14.30 -22.31 -3.01
N ASP A 76 -13.70 -21.26 -3.59
CA ASP A 76 -13.77 -19.89 -3.08
C ASP A 76 -14.79 -19.04 -3.84
N VAL A 77 -15.27 -19.52 -4.98
CA VAL A 77 -16.37 -18.88 -5.71
C VAL A 77 -17.64 -19.08 -4.90
N GLN A 78 -18.02 -18.07 -4.11
CA GLN A 78 -19.37 -18.04 -3.54
C GLN A 78 -20.36 -18.23 -4.70
N ASN A 79 -21.23 -19.23 -4.58
CA ASN A 79 -22.32 -19.53 -5.51
C ASN A 79 -23.35 -18.39 -5.68
N ASN A 80 -23.09 -17.20 -5.13
CA ASN A 80 -23.80 -15.97 -5.45
C ASN A 80 -23.20 -15.33 -6.71
N VAL A 81 -23.11 -16.12 -7.78
CA VAL A 81 -23.21 -15.51 -9.11
C VAL A 81 -24.67 -15.12 -9.20
N ASP A 82 -24.97 -13.86 -8.90
CA ASP A 82 -26.18 -13.26 -9.40
C ASP A 82 -26.25 -13.61 -10.89
N ASN A 83 -27.23 -14.45 -11.25
CA ASN A 83 -27.66 -14.70 -12.62
C ASN A 83 -28.32 -13.46 -13.23
N THR A 84 -27.87 -12.27 -12.84
CA THR A 84 -28.12 -11.06 -13.60
C THR A 84 -27.22 -11.16 -14.81
N SER A 85 -27.87 -11.16 -15.98
CA SER A 85 -27.28 -10.88 -17.28
C SER A 85 -25.95 -10.15 -17.13
N SER A 86 -24.87 -10.72 -17.71
CA SER A 86 -23.57 -10.05 -17.81
C SER A 86 -23.85 -8.57 -18.03
N PRO A 87 -23.53 -7.69 -17.07
CA PRO A 87 -23.68 -6.28 -17.31
C PRO A 87 -22.97 -6.04 -18.65
N GLU A 88 -23.55 -5.19 -19.51
CA GLU A 88 -22.78 -4.60 -20.60
C GLU A 88 -21.39 -4.28 -20.05
N GLU A 89 -20.34 -4.48 -20.86
CA GLU A 89 -18.92 -4.35 -20.49
C GLU A 89 -18.60 -2.92 -20.01
N HIS A 90 -19.21 -2.49 -18.91
CA HIS A 90 -19.01 -1.24 -18.23
C HIS A 90 -17.56 -1.26 -17.82
N GLU A 91 -16.86 -0.19 -18.20
CA GLU A 91 -15.44 -0.05 -17.91
C GLU A 91 -15.22 -0.30 -16.41
N ARG A 92 -14.41 -1.29 -16.06
CA ARG A 92 -14.06 -1.53 -14.65
C ARG A 92 -12.99 -0.50 -14.26
N PRO A 93 -13.19 0.29 -13.19
CA PRO A 93 -12.23 1.33 -12.87
C PRO A 93 -10.97 0.69 -12.28
N ASN A 94 -9.82 1.35 -12.41
CA ASN A 94 -8.69 1.03 -11.56
C ASN A 94 -8.98 1.49 -10.12
N VAL A 95 -8.27 0.93 -9.15
CA VAL A 95 -8.39 1.33 -7.74
C VAL A 95 -7.01 1.61 -7.18
N ILE A 96 -6.82 2.81 -6.64
CA ILE A 96 -5.62 3.18 -5.88
C ILE A 96 -6.07 3.52 -4.46
N TYR A 97 -5.57 2.78 -3.48
CA TYR A 97 -5.79 3.07 -2.08
C TYR A 97 -4.47 3.46 -1.40
N LEU A 98 -4.40 4.69 -0.89
CA LEU A 98 -3.28 5.20 -0.09
C LEU A 98 -3.73 5.30 1.38
N MET A 99 -3.24 4.38 2.20
CA MET A 99 -3.45 4.38 3.64
C MET A 99 -2.35 5.16 4.35
N LEU A 100 -2.71 6.19 5.09
CA LEU A 100 -1.83 6.96 5.96
C LEU A 100 -2.07 6.52 7.41
N ASP A 101 -1.20 5.64 7.93
CA ASP A 101 -1.39 5.07 9.27
C ASP A 101 -1.38 6.15 10.35
N ALA A 102 -2.37 6.11 11.24
CA ALA A 102 -2.53 6.98 12.39
C ALA A 102 -2.75 8.47 12.05
N VAL A 103 -3.30 8.78 10.86
CA VAL A 103 -3.55 10.15 10.42
C VAL A 103 -5.02 10.57 10.58
N SER A 104 -5.26 11.49 11.52
CA SER A 104 -6.57 12.12 11.71
C SER A 104 -6.85 13.15 10.62
N ARG A 105 -8.13 13.51 10.43
CA ARG A 105 -8.53 14.60 9.53
C ARG A 105 -7.81 15.91 9.84
N ARG A 106 -7.74 16.28 11.13
CA ARG A 106 -7.08 17.53 11.55
C ARG A 106 -5.56 17.45 11.40
N HIS A 107 -4.99 16.28 11.63
CA HIS A 107 -3.56 16.02 11.43
C HIS A 107 -3.17 16.14 9.95
N PHE A 108 -3.95 15.55 9.05
CA PHE A 108 -3.81 15.68 7.60
C PHE A 108 -3.77 17.16 7.18
N LEU A 109 -4.81 17.93 7.54
CA LEU A 109 -4.91 19.35 7.15
C LEU A 109 -3.78 20.22 7.74
N ARG A 110 -3.24 19.85 8.91
CA ARG A 110 -2.17 20.60 9.58
C ARG A 110 -0.78 20.27 9.02
N ARG A 111 -0.54 19.02 8.62
CA ARG A 111 0.81 18.54 8.26
C ARG A 111 1.00 18.28 6.78
N LEU A 112 -0.08 18.21 6.01
CA LEU A 112 -0.06 17.99 4.57
C LEU A 112 -0.77 19.15 3.82
N PRO A 113 -0.42 20.42 4.08
CA PRO A 113 -1.12 21.57 3.50
C PRO A 113 -1.06 21.63 1.97
N LYS A 114 0.05 21.21 1.34
CA LYS A 114 0.16 21.19 -0.13
C LYS A 114 -0.80 20.15 -0.71
N SER A 115 -0.82 18.95 -0.13
CA SER A 115 -1.72 17.86 -0.52
C SER A 115 -3.18 18.24 -0.33
N ALA A 116 -3.52 18.86 0.81
CA ALA A 116 -4.87 19.36 1.08
C ALA A 116 -5.32 20.44 0.07
N LYS A 117 -4.39 21.32 -0.35
CA LYS A 117 -4.66 22.31 -1.39
C LYS A 117 -4.94 21.66 -2.74
N VAL A 118 -4.14 20.67 -3.14
CA VAL A 118 -4.34 19.93 -4.39
C VAL A 118 -5.68 19.17 -4.36
N PHE A 119 -5.98 18.46 -3.27
CA PHE A 119 -7.30 17.83 -3.07
C PHE A 119 -8.47 18.80 -3.27
N SER A 120 -8.37 19.99 -2.69
CA SER A 120 -9.39 21.03 -2.82
C SER A 120 -9.52 21.56 -4.26
N ALA A 121 -8.41 21.62 -5.00
CA ALA A 121 -8.38 22.11 -6.37
C ALA A 121 -8.88 21.07 -7.41
N ILE A 122 -8.68 19.78 -7.16
CA ILE A 122 -9.14 18.69 -8.04
C ILE A 122 -10.66 18.53 -7.96
N HIS A 123 -11.28 18.93 -6.85
CA HIS A 123 -12.74 18.91 -6.72
C HIS A 123 -13.38 19.86 -7.74
N GLN A 124 -13.92 19.30 -8.81
CA GLN A 124 -14.61 20.03 -9.87
C GLN A 124 -16.02 19.45 -10.01
N PRO A 125 -17.05 20.15 -9.50
CA PRO A 125 -18.45 19.73 -9.68
C PRO A 125 -18.75 19.49 -11.16
N GLY A 126 -19.17 18.27 -11.52
CA GLY A 126 -19.48 17.88 -12.90
C GLY A 126 -18.32 17.35 -13.75
N ALA A 127 -17.12 17.12 -13.18
CA ALA A 127 -16.01 16.47 -13.90
C ALA A 127 -15.29 15.42 -13.05
N ASN A 128 -14.85 15.79 -11.84
CA ASN A 128 -14.23 14.87 -10.88
C ASN A 128 -14.75 15.18 -9.49
N ARG A 129 -15.51 14.25 -8.90
CA ARG A 129 -16.08 14.43 -7.57
C ARG A 129 -15.18 13.81 -6.51
N ILE A 130 -14.33 14.64 -5.91
CA ILE A 130 -13.68 14.29 -4.65
C ILE A 130 -14.68 14.49 -3.51
N THR A 131 -14.89 13.46 -2.71
CA THR A 131 -15.76 13.48 -1.53
C THR A 131 -14.94 13.17 -0.29
N GLU A 132 -14.91 14.09 0.65
CA GLU A 132 -14.42 13.83 2.01
C GLU A 132 -15.55 13.24 2.87
N LEU A 133 -15.27 12.14 3.56
CA LEU A 133 -16.25 11.46 4.42
C LEU A 133 -16.09 11.94 5.86
N PHE A 134 -16.74 13.05 6.21
CA PHE A 134 -16.65 13.67 7.55
C PHE A 134 -17.16 12.82 8.72
N ARG A 135 -17.91 11.76 8.44
CA ARG A 135 -18.43 10.80 9.44
C ARG A 135 -17.74 9.44 9.36
N TYR A 136 -16.58 9.39 8.71
CA TYR A 136 -15.71 8.23 8.77
C TYR A 136 -15.03 8.19 10.15
N HIS A 137 -15.15 7.06 10.84
CA HIS A 137 -14.69 6.89 12.22
C HIS A 137 -13.92 5.58 12.39
N SER A 138 -12.93 5.60 13.28
CA SER A 138 -12.26 4.38 13.70
C SER A 138 -13.25 3.47 14.44
N VAL A 139 -13.26 2.19 14.12
CA VAL A 139 -14.06 1.17 14.81
C VAL A 139 -13.28 0.46 15.93
N GLY A 140 -11.97 0.69 16.01
CA GLY A 140 -11.10 0.15 17.05
C GLY A 140 -10.05 1.16 17.53
N PHE A 141 -9.30 0.78 18.57
CA PHE A 141 -8.27 1.64 19.14
C PHE A 141 -7.01 1.72 18.28
N SER A 142 -6.55 0.60 17.75
CA SER A 142 -5.29 0.49 17.01
C SER A 142 -5.54 0.03 15.57
N THR A 143 -4.47 0.00 14.79
CA THR A 143 -4.46 -0.43 13.40
C THR A 143 -5.11 -1.77 13.18
N GLU A 144 -4.87 -2.75 14.05
CA GLU A 144 -5.36 -4.13 13.88
C GLU A 144 -6.88 -4.22 13.64
N ASN A 145 -7.69 -3.66 14.54
CA ASN A 145 -9.15 -3.75 14.42
C ASN A 145 -9.70 -2.89 13.28
N ASN A 146 -9.13 -1.70 13.09
CA ASN A 146 -9.57 -0.78 12.05
C ASN A 146 -9.30 -1.35 10.66
N THR A 147 -8.10 -1.90 10.45
CA THR A 147 -7.71 -2.53 9.19
C THR A 147 -8.42 -3.85 8.93
N LYS A 148 -8.73 -4.67 9.96
CA LYS A 148 -9.63 -5.83 9.80
C LYS A 148 -11.00 -5.42 9.26
N ALA A 149 -11.64 -4.42 9.86
CA ALA A 149 -12.91 -3.92 9.36
C ALA A 149 -12.80 -3.34 7.95
N MET A 150 -11.75 -2.59 7.66
CA MET A 150 -11.51 -1.97 6.35
C MET A 150 -11.25 -2.99 5.24
N TYR A 151 -10.44 -4.01 5.51
CA TYR A 151 -9.98 -4.96 4.51
C TYR A 151 -10.83 -6.22 4.40
N LEU A 152 -11.46 -6.65 5.50
CA LEU A 152 -12.29 -7.86 5.55
C LEU A 152 -13.79 -7.54 5.62
N GLY A 153 -14.16 -6.30 5.92
CA GLY A 153 -15.55 -5.91 6.19
C GLY A 153 -16.03 -6.21 7.62
N GLU A 154 -15.21 -6.88 8.44
CA GLU A 154 -15.56 -7.31 9.79
C GLU A 154 -14.32 -7.33 10.71
N ILE A 155 -14.46 -6.90 11.97
CA ILE A 155 -13.37 -6.93 12.97
C ILE A 155 -13.08 -8.38 13.41
N TYR A 156 -14.13 -9.18 13.56
CA TYR A 156 -14.07 -10.57 14.00
C TYR A 156 -14.64 -11.46 12.91
N PRO A 157 -13.80 -11.90 11.95
CA PRO A 157 -14.33 -12.57 10.79
C PRO A 157 -14.99 -13.90 11.14
N SER A 158 -16.26 -14.04 10.76
CA SER A 158 -17.04 -15.26 10.98
C SER A 158 -16.47 -16.44 10.20
N ASN A 159 -15.91 -16.16 9.01
CA ASN A 159 -15.16 -17.11 8.21
C ASN A 159 -13.65 -16.86 8.37
N PRO A 160 -12.87 -17.80 8.94
CA PRO A 160 -11.42 -17.63 9.09
C PRO A 160 -10.67 -17.55 7.75
N LYS A 161 -11.32 -17.94 6.66
CA LYS A 161 -10.81 -17.86 5.28
C LYS A 161 -11.36 -16.66 4.49
N SER A 162 -12.03 -15.70 5.14
CA SER A 162 -12.41 -14.44 4.49
C SER A 162 -11.19 -13.85 3.79
N LEU A 163 -11.37 -13.33 2.58
CA LEU A 163 -10.26 -12.72 1.87
C LEU A 163 -10.18 -11.25 2.24
N PRO A 164 -8.99 -10.66 2.21
CA PRO A 164 -8.90 -9.23 2.15
C PRO A 164 -9.43 -8.69 0.82
N ILE A 165 -9.81 -7.41 0.81
CA ILE A 165 -10.43 -6.72 -0.33
C ILE A 165 -9.65 -6.92 -1.64
N TRP A 166 -8.32 -6.90 -1.61
CA TRP A 166 -7.51 -7.16 -2.80
C TRP A 166 -7.67 -8.59 -3.33
N GLY A 167 -7.87 -9.60 -2.48
CA GLY A 167 -8.21 -10.95 -2.92
C GLY A 167 -9.54 -11.00 -3.68
N TYR A 168 -10.56 -10.24 -3.24
CA TYR A 168 -11.82 -10.10 -3.96
C TYR A 168 -11.65 -9.43 -5.33
N PHE A 169 -10.83 -8.37 -5.41
CA PHE A 169 -10.49 -7.76 -6.69
C PHE A 169 -9.78 -8.74 -7.63
N ARG A 170 -8.84 -9.55 -7.11
CA ARG A 170 -8.14 -10.58 -7.88
C ARG A 170 -9.09 -11.62 -8.45
N ASP A 171 -10.04 -12.09 -7.63
CA ASP A 171 -11.08 -13.05 -8.06
C ASP A 171 -11.99 -12.49 -9.17
N LYS A 172 -12.10 -11.16 -9.27
CA LYS A 172 -12.80 -10.44 -10.35
C LYS A 172 -11.89 -10.09 -11.54
N GLY A 173 -10.67 -10.63 -11.59
CA GLY A 173 -9.74 -10.48 -12.70
C GLY A 173 -8.96 -9.16 -12.74
N TYR A 174 -8.85 -8.47 -11.60
CA TYR A 174 -7.96 -7.33 -11.46
C TYR A 174 -6.52 -7.79 -11.28
N VAL A 175 -5.57 -7.00 -11.77
CA VAL A 175 -4.17 -7.08 -11.33
C VAL A 175 -4.07 -6.46 -9.94
N THR A 176 -3.50 -7.18 -8.98
CA THR A 176 -3.50 -6.77 -7.57
C THR A 176 -2.09 -6.50 -7.07
N ALA A 177 -1.90 -5.35 -6.41
CA ALA A 177 -0.60 -4.92 -5.93
C ALA A 177 -0.68 -4.37 -4.50
N ARG A 178 0.36 -4.63 -3.71
CA ARG A 178 0.53 -4.02 -2.38
C ARG A 178 1.91 -3.42 -2.23
N VAL A 179 1.98 -2.28 -1.55
CA VAL A 179 3.22 -1.66 -1.08
C VAL A 179 3.06 -1.41 0.42
N ASP A 180 4.03 -1.83 1.23
CA ASP A 180 3.98 -1.59 2.67
C ASP A 180 5.31 -1.02 3.19
N THR A 181 5.29 0.24 3.60
CA THR A 181 6.49 0.95 4.07
C THR A 181 6.88 0.62 5.52
N GLY A 182 6.15 -0.28 6.18
CA GLY A 182 6.37 -0.75 7.54
C GLY A 182 7.15 -2.05 7.66
N CYS A 183 7.50 -2.70 6.55
CA CYS A 183 7.97 -4.10 6.53
C CYS A 183 6.91 -5.08 7.10
N ASP A 184 5.66 -4.93 6.68
CA ASP A 184 4.54 -5.76 7.14
C ASP A 184 3.85 -6.55 6.01
N ASP A 185 3.19 -7.66 6.37
CA ASP A 185 2.26 -8.41 5.53
C ASP A 185 0.92 -8.58 6.26
N TRP A 186 -0.07 -7.79 5.84
CA TRP A 186 -1.38 -7.79 6.48
C TRP A 186 -2.22 -9.05 6.19
N VAL A 187 -1.93 -9.79 5.10
CA VAL A 187 -2.59 -11.10 4.88
C VAL A 187 -2.15 -12.05 5.97
N ARG A 188 -0.87 -12.00 6.34
CA ARG A 188 -0.32 -12.74 7.48
C ARG A 188 -0.99 -12.30 8.78
N GLU A 189 -1.05 -11.01 9.10
CA GLU A 189 -1.65 -10.54 10.37
C GLU A 189 -3.10 -11.01 10.57
N PHE A 190 -3.91 -11.00 9.51
CA PHE A 190 -5.32 -11.37 9.63
C PHE A 190 -5.59 -12.87 9.52
N HIS A 191 -4.78 -13.60 8.73
CA HIS A 191 -5.12 -14.97 8.32
C HIS A 191 -4.03 -16.01 8.52
N TYR A 192 -2.98 -15.73 9.30
CA TYR A 192 -1.87 -16.69 9.48
C TYR A 192 -2.35 -18.11 9.86
N LYS A 193 -3.43 -18.25 10.64
CA LYS A 193 -3.97 -19.56 11.03
C LYS A 193 -4.56 -20.35 9.86
N ALA A 194 -5.23 -19.67 8.94
CA ALA A 194 -5.90 -20.30 7.80
C ALA A 194 -4.94 -20.50 6.60
N PHE A 195 -3.95 -19.62 6.47
CA PHE A 195 -3.07 -19.50 5.31
C PHE A 195 -1.58 -19.63 5.66
N TYR A 196 -1.26 -20.36 6.73
CA TYR A 196 0.09 -20.45 7.31
C TYR A 196 1.20 -20.82 6.31
N ASN A 197 0.92 -21.78 5.43
CA ASN A 197 1.86 -22.32 4.45
C ASN A 197 1.66 -21.78 3.03
N THR A 198 0.64 -20.96 2.81
CA THR A 198 0.36 -20.38 1.49
C THR A 198 1.12 -19.07 1.33
N SER A 199 1.44 -18.72 0.10
CA SER A 199 2.02 -17.42 -0.24
C SER A 199 0.95 -16.45 -0.75
N VAL A 200 1.20 -15.13 -0.64
CA VAL A 200 0.27 -14.13 -1.19
C VAL A 200 0.15 -14.24 -2.71
N SER A 201 1.21 -14.69 -3.40
CA SER A 201 1.22 -14.91 -4.84
C SER A 201 0.21 -15.96 -5.31
N GLU A 202 -0.04 -16.98 -4.48
CA GLU A 202 -0.98 -18.07 -4.78
C GLU A 202 -2.43 -17.61 -4.70
N ARG A 203 -2.75 -16.60 -3.87
CA ARG A 203 -4.15 -16.29 -3.55
C ARG A 203 -4.60 -14.85 -3.70
N THR A 204 -3.78 -13.87 -3.31
CA THR A 204 -4.27 -12.51 -3.06
C THR A 204 -3.56 -11.42 -3.83
N LEU A 205 -2.29 -11.58 -4.21
CA LEU A 205 -1.49 -10.51 -4.81
C LEU A 205 -0.75 -10.98 -6.07
N ASP A 206 -0.74 -10.12 -7.10
CA ASP A 206 0.17 -10.26 -8.24
C ASP A 206 1.48 -9.51 -8.01
N TYR A 207 1.49 -8.42 -7.24
CA TYR A 207 2.69 -7.64 -6.90
C TYR A 207 2.72 -7.31 -5.39
N GLU A 208 3.91 -7.41 -4.76
CA GLU A 208 4.14 -7.02 -3.36
C GLU A 208 5.50 -6.35 -3.27
N PHE A 209 5.51 -5.06 -2.96
CA PHE A 209 6.71 -4.26 -2.82
C PHE A 209 6.93 -3.89 -1.36
N THR A 210 7.55 -4.81 -0.61
CA THR A 210 7.79 -4.65 0.84
C THR A 210 9.28 -4.81 1.20
N ALA A 211 10.02 -5.67 0.50
CA ALA A 211 11.41 -6.02 0.85
C ALA A 211 12.36 -4.83 1.08
N PRO A 212 12.37 -3.75 0.26
CA PRO A 212 13.26 -2.61 0.53
C PRO A 212 13.01 -1.93 1.88
N PHE A 213 11.78 -1.96 2.37
CA PHE A 213 11.39 -1.32 3.63
C PHE A 213 11.76 -2.14 4.86
N CYS A 214 12.21 -3.38 4.64
CA CYS A 214 12.76 -4.27 5.65
C CYS A 214 14.28 -4.11 5.85
N LEU A 215 14.94 -3.24 5.07
CA LEU A 215 16.38 -3.05 5.16
C LEU A 215 16.80 -2.32 6.45
N PRO A 216 18.02 -2.56 6.97
CA PRO A 216 18.48 -2.04 8.26
C PRO A 216 18.44 -0.51 8.41
N GLU A 217 18.50 0.23 7.30
CA GLU A 217 18.38 1.69 7.26
C GLU A 217 17.01 2.16 7.78
N CYS A 218 15.96 1.37 7.55
CA CYS A 218 14.59 1.66 7.98
C CYS A 218 14.12 0.80 9.14
N PHE A 219 14.51 -0.48 9.14
CA PHE A 219 14.05 -1.48 10.10
C PHE A 219 15.26 -2.22 10.67
N PRO A 220 15.80 -1.76 11.82
CA PRO A 220 17.08 -2.27 12.32
C PRO A 220 16.98 -3.74 12.75
N GLU A 221 18.01 -4.54 12.44
CA GLU A 221 18.08 -5.96 12.82
C GLU A 221 18.21 -6.19 14.33
N ARG A 222 18.77 -5.22 15.04
CA ARG A 222 19.11 -5.33 16.47
C ARG A 222 18.62 -4.11 17.24
N GLY A 223 18.33 -4.32 18.52
CA GLY A 223 17.83 -3.28 19.41
C GLY A 223 16.30 -3.26 19.44
N ASN A 224 15.71 -2.06 19.51
CA ASN A 224 14.27 -1.89 19.49
C ASN A 224 13.83 -1.42 18.08
N PRO A 225 13.44 -2.33 17.16
CA PRO A 225 13.00 -1.97 15.82
C PRO A 225 11.63 -1.28 15.78
N PHE A 226 10.94 -1.18 16.90
CA PHE A 226 9.67 -0.46 17.05
C PHE A 226 9.81 0.72 18.02
N GLY A 227 11.04 1.20 18.20
CA GLY A 227 11.35 2.29 19.11
C GLY A 227 10.99 3.66 18.55
N ASN A 228 11.06 4.65 19.43
CA ASN A 228 10.78 6.03 19.05
C ASN A 228 11.83 6.64 18.09
N PHE A 229 13.04 6.07 18.00
CA PHE A 229 14.16 6.70 17.26
C PHE A 229 14.63 5.92 16.03
N LYS A 230 14.10 4.72 15.82
CA LYS A 230 14.39 3.87 14.66
C LYS A 230 13.18 2.98 14.38
N GLY A 231 13.04 2.52 13.15
CA GLY A 231 11.92 1.67 12.78
C GLY A 231 10.67 2.44 12.39
N PRO A 232 9.60 1.72 11.98
CA PRO A 232 8.41 2.31 11.39
C PRO A 232 7.69 3.34 12.27
N TYR A 233 7.88 3.28 13.60
CA TYR A 233 7.22 4.16 14.57
C TYR A 233 8.09 5.34 15.04
N SER A 234 9.17 5.61 14.31
CA SER A 234 10.12 6.62 14.72
C SER A 234 9.60 8.04 14.55
N LEU A 235 9.85 8.89 15.55
CA LEU A 235 9.70 10.35 15.48
C LEU A 235 10.81 11.04 14.66
N VAL A 236 11.78 10.28 14.16
CA VAL A 236 12.81 10.75 13.23
C VAL A 236 12.44 10.26 11.84
N SER A 237 12.51 11.15 10.85
CA SER A 237 12.24 10.80 9.47
C SER A 237 13.15 9.64 9.02
N ARG A 238 12.55 8.64 8.39
CA ARG A 238 13.25 7.47 7.86
C ARG A 238 13.68 7.71 6.43
N CYS A 239 14.90 7.28 6.10
CA CYS A 239 15.44 7.37 4.76
C CYS A 239 16.10 6.06 4.33
N ILE A 240 15.98 5.72 3.05
CA ILE A 240 16.72 4.65 2.39
C ILE A 240 17.62 5.34 1.37
N TYR A 241 18.95 5.22 1.56
CA TYR A 241 19.96 5.80 0.68
C TYR A 241 19.75 7.30 0.36
N GLY A 242 19.46 8.08 1.40
CA GLY A 242 19.33 9.55 1.29
C GLY A 242 17.98 10.06 0.81
N ARG A 243 17.02 9.17 0.53
CA ARG A 243 15.65 9.49 0.13
C ARG A 243 14.64 9.06 1.19
N TYR A 244 13.55 9.80 1.36
CA TYR A 244 12.51 9.40 2.31
C TYR A 244 11.86 8.09 1.88
N VAL A 245 11.39 7.31 2.85
CA VAL A 245 10.80 5.98 2.60
C VAL A 245 9.63 6.04 1.62
N HIS A 246 8.66 6.93 1.84
CA HIS A 246 7.50 7.10 0.97
C HIS A 246 7.87 7.47 -0.48
N GLU A 247 9.02 8.13 -0.74
CA GLU A 247 9.43 8.48 -2.10
C GLU A 247 9.67 7.23 -2.95
N TRP A 248 10.20 6.15 -2.37
CA TRP A 248 10.36 4.87 -3.05
C TRP A 248 9.02 4.19 -3.33
N ALA A 249 8.03 4.34 -2.43
CA ALA A 249 6.69 3.83 -2.63
C ALA A 249 5.96 4.58 -3.75
N PHE A 250 6.05 5.91 -3.78
CA PHE A 250 5.49 6.73 -4.87
C PHE A 250 6.19 6.48 -6.22
N GLU A 251 7.51 6.30 -6.23
CA GLU A 251 8.24 5.92 -7.44
C GLU A 251 7.78 4.55 -7.97
N TYR A 252 7.59 3.57 -7.09
CA TYR A 252 7.04 2.26 -7.47
C TYR A 252 5.62 2.40 -8.02
N LEU A 253 4.75 3.19 -7.38
CA LEU A 253 3.39 3.47 -7.86
C LEU A 253 3.40 4.11 -9.25
N HIS A 254 4.30 5.06 -9.49
CA HIS A 254 4.47 5.70 -10.80
C HIS A 254 4.85 4.68 -11.88
N LYS A 255 5.87 3.85 -11.64
CA LYS A 255 6.29 2.78 -12.56
C LYS A 255 5.17 1.76 -12.78
N PHE A 256 4.43 1.40 -11.74
CA PHE A 256 3.30 0.49 -11.80
C PHE A 256 2.18 1.03 -12.70
N ARG A 257 1.75 2.28 -12.46
CA ARG A 257 0.75 2.96 -13.31
C ARG A 257 1.18 2.99 -14.78
N GLN A 258 2.44 3.32 -15.04
CA GLN A 258 2.99 3.34 -16.41
C GLN A 258 2.93 1.95 -17.08
N GLU A 259 3.41 0.90 -16.42
CA GLU A 259 3.39 -0.47 -16.97
C GLU A 259 1.95 -0.93 -17.28
N MET A 260 1.02 -0.71 -16.34
CA MET A 260 -0.40 -1.08 -16.52
C MET A 260 -1.04 -0.34 -17.70
N ARG A 261 -0.75 0.96 -17.87
CA ARG A 261 -1.30 1.77 -18.96
C ARG A 261 -0.67 1.50 -20.31
N LEU A 262 0.66 1.39 -20.38
CA LEU A 262 1.37 1.10 -21.64
C LEU A 262 0.90 -0.23 -22.24
N HIS A 263 0.68 -1.25 -21.39
CA HIS A 263 0.11 -2.51 -21.84
C HIS A 263 -1.28 -2.35 -22.45
N SER A 264 -2.15 -1.55 -21.82
CA SER A 264 -3.50 -1.26 -22.33
C SER A 264 -3.49 -0.49 -23.65
N ILE A 265 -2.58 0.47 -23.82
CA ILE A 265 -2.51 1.33 -25.03
C ILE A 265 -1.93 0.58 -26.23
N SER A 266 -1.08 -0.43 -26.00
CA SER A 266 -0.41 -1.16 -27.08
C SER A 266 -1.35 -1.91 -28.04
N GLY A 267 -2.64 -2.01 -27.75
CA GLY A 267 -3.66 -2.66 -28.59
C GLY A 267 -3.48 -4.17 -28.76
N LYS A 268 -2.40 -4.73 -28.20
CA LYS A 268 -2.02 -6.15 -28.30
C LYS A 268 -2.70 -7.03 -27.27
N SER A 269 -3.39 -6.45 -26.28
CA SER A 269 -4.00 -7.19 -25.17
C SER A 269 -5.19 -6.43 -24.58
N LYS A 270 -6.18 -7.15 -24.07
CA LYS A 270 -7.35 -6.58 -23.40
C LYS A 270 -6.91 -5.80 -22.16
N ARG A 271 -7.47 -4.61 -21.93
CA ARG A 271 -7.25 -3.82 -20.71
C ARG A 271 -7.54 -4.68 -19.47
N ARG A 272 -6.58 -4.73 -18.55
CA ARG A 272 -6.73 -5.35 -17.23
C ARG A 272 -6.85 -4.23 -16.19
N PRO A 273 -7.99 -4.09 -15.48
CA PRO A 273 -8.06 -3.14 -14.38
C PRO A 273 -7.12 -3.59 -13.26
N TYR A 274 -6.65 -2.64 -12.45
CA TYR A 274 -5.78 -2.96 -11.32
C TYR A 274 -6.31 -2.40 -10.01
N MET A 275 -5.94 -3.04 -8.90
CA MET A 275 -6.10 -2.53 -7.54
C MET A 275 -4.73 -2.50 -6.89
N ILE A 276 -4.30 -1.32 -6.43
CA ILE A 276 -3.06 -1.15 -5.66
C ILE A 276 -3.36 -0.51 -4.30
N SER A 277 -2.84 -1.10 -3.24
CA SER A 277 -2.91 -0.58 -1.87
C SER A 277 -1.51 -0.22 -1.38
N ILE A 278 -1.33 0.98 -0.83
CA ILE A 278 -0.06 1.45 -0.28
C ILE A 278 -0.26 1.92 1.16
N THR A 279 0.53 1.38 2.09
CA THR A 279 0.57 1.81 3.48
C THR A 279 1.78 2.71 3.75
N PHE A 280 1.52 3.91 4.27
CA PHE A 280 2.53 4.86 4.73
C PHE A 280 2.55 4.93 6.26
N MET A 281 3.73 4.80 6.85
CA MET A 281 3.91 4.73 8.32
C MET A 281 4.36 6.07 8.95
N GLU A 282 4.60 7.12 8.16
CA GLU A 282 5.07 8.43 8.63
C GLU A 282 4.12 9.14 9.61
N GLY A 283 2.85 8.73 9.64
CA GLY A 283 1.87 9.20 10.63
C GLY A 283 1.92 8.44 11.96
N HIS A 284 2.47 7.22 12.00
CA HIS A 284 2.46 6.35 13.16
C HIS A 284 3.59 6.68 14.15
N GLU A 285 3.64 7.93 14.63
CA GLU A 285 4.66 8.41 15.57
C GLU A 285 4.18 9.55 16.49
N GLY A 286 4.73 9.66 17.69
CA GLY A 286 4.18 10.50 18.76
C GLY A 286 4.41 12.01 18.68
N SER A 287 5.21 12.52 17.74
CA SER A 287 5.49 13.96 17.59
C SER A 287 4.53 14.67 16.62
N SER A 288 3.81 13.92 15.78
CA SER A 288 3.01 14.45 14.67
C SER A 288 3.81 15.24 13.62
N GLU A 289 5.14 15.13 13.61
CA GLU A 289 6.03 15.91 12.74
C GLU A 289 6.51 15.13 11.53
N VAL A 290 6.69 13.80 11.61
CA VAL A 290 7.28 13.03 10.51
C VAL A 290 6.37 13.02 9.30
N LEU A 291 5.04 12.99 9.51
CA LEU A 291 4.04 13.07 8.45
C LEU A 291 4.29 14.21 7.46
N ARG A 292 4.85 15.35 7.91
CA ARG A 292 5.07 16.51 7.04
C ARG A 292 6.03 16.23 5.88
N THR A 293 6.88 15.20 5.98
CA THR A 293 7.80 14.85 4.89
C THR A 293 7.06 14.28 3.67
N VAL A 294 5.86 13.72 3.87
CA VAL A 294 5.04 13.12 2.80
C VAL A 294 4.37 14.17 1.92
N ASP A 295 4.22 15.41 2.40
CA ASP A 295 3.36 16.43 1.77
C ASP A 295 3.74 16.73 0.32
N ASP A 296 5.03 16.84 0.02
CA ASP A 296 5.51 17.14 -1.33
C ASP A 296 5.26 15.98 -2.30
N ALA A 297 5.56 14.75 -1.89
CA ALA A 297 5.39 13.56 -2.73
C ALA A 297 3.90 13.25 -2.97
N LEU A 298 3.06 13.37 -1.93
CA LEU A 298 1.62 13.16 -2.07
C LEU A 298 0.98 14.26 -2.93
N ALA A 299 1.31 15.54 -2.71
CA ALA A 299 0.80 16.63 -3.54
C ALA A 299 1.19 16.46 -5.01
N THR A 300 2.43 16.05 -5.28
CA THR A 300 2.92 15.75 -6.63
C THR A 300 2.13 14.62 -7.26
N PHE A 301 1.97 13.49 -6.57
CA PHE A 301 1.16 12.37 -7.05
C PHE A 301 -0.29 12.77 -7.37
N LEU A 302 -0.93 13.54 -6.48
CA LEU A 302 -2.31 13.99 -6.65
C LEU A 302 -2.45 14.91 -7.86
N GLN A 303 -1.50 15.81 -8.06
CA GLN A 303 -1.47 16.69 -9.24
C GLN A 303 -1.24 15.88 -10.52
N GLU A 304 -0.28 14.95 -10.51
CA GLU A 304 0.01 14.09 -11.66
C GLU A 304 -1.18 13.24 -12.09
N ILE A 305 -1.87 12.56 -11.15
CA ILE A 305 -3.03 11.71 -11.48
C ILE A 305 -4.22 12.53 -11.98
N HIS A 306 -4.35 13.78 -11.54
CA HIS A 306 -5.33 14.71 -12.07
C HIS A 306 -4.98 15.17 -13.49
N ASP A 307 -3.78 15.70 -13.69
CA ASP A 307 -3.35 16.31 -14.96
C ASP A 307 -3.24 15.30 -16.11
N SER A 308 -2.89 14.06 -15.79
CA SER A 308 -2.88 12.94 -16.75
C SER A 308 -4.28 12.45 -17.14
N GLY A 309 -5.35 12.95 -16.50
CA GLY A 309 -6.74 12.57 -16.78
C GLY A 309 -7.14 11.19 -16.24
N GLU A 310 -6.29 10.58 -15.41
CA GLU A 310 -6.46 9.22 -14.92
C GLU A 310 -7.61 9.04 -13.94
N LEU A 311 -8.05 10.11 -13.28
CA LEU A 311 -9.22 10.07 -12.40
C LEU A 311 -10.52 9.70 -13.13
N LYS A 312 -10.56 9.82 -14.47
CA LYS A 312 -11.72 9.44 -15.30
C LYS A 312 -11.99 7.94 -15.32
N ASP A 313 -10.99 7.13 -14.96
CA ASP A 313 -11.09 5.66 -14.99
C ASP A 313 -10.50 4.99 -13.75
N THR A 314 -10.25 5.78 -12.70
CA THR A 314 -9.59 5.32 -11.48
C THR A 314 -10.34 5.84 -10.25
N VAL A 315 -10.72 4.92 -9.36
CA VAL A 315 -11.12 5.23 -7.99
C VAL A 315 -9.85 5.48 -7.18
N LEU A 316 -9.70 6.69 -6.67
CA LEU A 316 -8.61 7.06 -5.76
C LEU A 316 -9.17 7.22 -4.36
N ILE A 317 -8.61 6.49 -3.40
CA ILE A 317 -8.96 6.60 -1.98
C ILE A 317 -7.69 6.99 -1.23
N VAL A 318 -7.79 8.01 -0.38
CA VAL A 318 -6.74 8.40 0.56
C VAL A 318 -7.37 8.51 1.94
N GLY A 319 -6.86 7.75 2.90
CA GLY A 319 -7.42 7.77 4.24
C GLY A 319 -6.49 7.19 5.29
N GLY A 320 -6.81 7.44 6.56
CA GLY A 320 -6.22 6.76 7.70
C GLY A 320 -7.15 5.68 8.23
N ASP A 321 -6.59 4.73 8.96
CA ASP A 321 -7.31 3.69 9.69
C ASP A 321 -7.82 4.19 11.06
N HIS A 322 -7.03 5.05 11.71
CA HIS A 322 -7.38 5.85 12.88
C HIS A 322 -6.58 7.16 12.89
N GLY A 323 -6.85 8.05 13.84
CA GLY A 323 -5.99 9.21 14.10
C GLY A 323 -4.84 8.89 15.06
N LEU A 324 -4.01 9.86 15.41
CA LEU A 324 -2.83 9.59 16.22
C LEU A 324 -3.19 9.20 17.67
N HIS A 325 -2.89 7.96 18.08
CA HIS A 325 -3.03 7.49 19.47
C HIS A 325 -1.72 7.52 20.27
N MET A 326 -0.67 8.10 19.68
CA MET A 326 0.65 8.24 20.28
C MET A 326 0.92 9.70 20.65
N GLY A 327 1.78 9.91 21.64
CA GLY A 327 2.28 11.24 21.99
C GLY A 327 1.40 12.02 22.98
N LEU A 328 1.90 13.21 23.34
CA LEU A 328 1.35 14.01 24.44
C LEU A 328 -0.06 14.53 24.17
N ASN A 329 -0.37 14.83 22.90
CA ASN A 329 -1.69 15.35 22.53
C ASN A 329 -2.79 14.32 22.83
N PHE A 330 -2.60 13.07 22.40
CA PHE A 330 -3.53 11.99 22.71
C PHE A 330 -3.58 11.64 24.20
N ALA A 331 -2.41 11.54 24.84
CA ALA A 331 -2.31 11.11 26.23
C ALA A 331 -3.02 12.07 27.20
N TYR A 332 -2.82 13.39 27.03
CA TYR A 332 -3.22 14.39 28.02
C TYR A 332 -4.42 15.24 27.64
N LEU A 333 -4.83 15.28 26.36
CA LEU A 333 -5.85 16.21 25.91
C LEU A 333 -7.06 15.51 25.28
N GLN A 334 -8.26 16.02 25.57
CA GLN A 334 -9.50 15.47 25.05
C GLN A 334 -9.61 15.63 23.53
N ASN A 335 -9.06 16.70 22.97
CA ASN A 335 -9.04 16.89 21.51
C ASN A 335 -8.19 15.81 20.82
N GLY A 336 -7.09 15.35 21.41
CA GLY A 336 -6.28 14.27 20.86
C GLY A 336 -7.04 12.95 20.80
N ARG A 337 -7.81 12.64 21.84
CA ARG A 337 -8.68 11.45 21.87
C ARG A 337 -9.82 11.53 20.86
N ILE A 338 -10.37 12.72 20.62
CA ILE A 338 -11.35 12.95 19.56
C ILE A 338 -10.69 12.79 18.18
N GLU A 339 -9.52 13.39 17.96
CA GLU A 339 -8.79 13.27 16.68
C GLU A 339 -8.43 11.81 16.36
N HIS A 340 -8.05 11.02 17.36
CA HIS A 340 -7.82 9.59 17.23
C HIS A 340 -9.03 8.84 16.62
N GLN A 341 -10.25 9.22 16.99
CA GLN A 341 -11.47 8.59 16.48
C GLN A 341 -11.98 9.17 15.14
N ASN A 342 -11.28 10.16 14.58
CA ASN A 342 -11.66 10.87 13.36
C ASN A 342 -10.53 10.81 12.31
N PRO A 343 -10.21 9.61 11.78
CA PRO A 343 -9.27 9.45 10.68
C PRO A 343 -9.65 10.30 9.46
N PHE A 344 -8.65 10.71 8.69
CA PHE A 344 -8.90 11.34 7.39
C PHE A 344 -9.47 10.29 6.43
N PHE A 345 -10.44 10.68 5.57
CA PHE A 345 -10.88 9.85 4.46
C PHE A 345 -11.44 10.72 3.34
N ALA A 346 -10.83 10.62 2.16
CA ALA A 346 -11.31 11.24 0.95
C ALA A 346 -11.24 10.24 -0.20
N MET A 347 -12.22 10.31 -1.10
CA MET A 347 -12.25 9.47 -2.30
C MET A 347 -12.66 10.27 -3.53
N SER A 348 -12.05 9.93 -4.67
CA SER A 348 -12.50 10.31 -6.01
C SER A 348 -12.95 9.06 -6.72
N ALA A 349 -14.07 9.12 -7.44
CA ALA A 349 -14.47 8.04 -8.35
C ALA A 349 -14.84 8.63 -9.72
N PRO A 350 -14.73 7.82 -10.80
CA PRO A 350 -15.20 8.22 -12.11
C PRO A 350 -16.67 8.64 -12.12
N GLU A 351 -17.02 9.63 -12.95
CA GLU A 351 -18.38 10.17 -13.02
C GLU A 351 -19.42 9.09 -13.38
N TRP A 352 -19.06 8.17 -14.28
CA TRP A 352 -19.94 7.10 -14.74
C TRP A 352 -20.21 6.00 -13.69
N LEU A 353 -19.54 6.03 -12.53
CA LEU A 353 -19.80 5.10 -11.42
C LEU A 353 -20.96 5.57 -10.51
N TYR A 354 -21.47 6.79 -10.70
CA TYR A 354 -22.50 7.41 -9.87
C TYR A 354 -23.92 7.29 -10.42
#